data_AF-A0A972JQL6-F1
#
_entry.id   AF-A0A972JQL6-F1
#
_cell.length_a   1.000
_cell.length_b   1.000
_cell.length_c   1.000
_cell.angle_alpha   90.00
_cell.angle_beta   90.00
_cell.angle_gamma   90.00
#
_symmetry.space_group_name_H-M   'P 1'
#
loop_
_entity.id
_entity.type
_entity.pdbx_description
1 polymer ?
#
loop_
_entity_poly.entity_id
_entity_poly.type
_entity_poly.pdbx_seq_one_letter_code
_entity_poly.pdbx_strand_id
1 'polypeptide(L)' 'MRTIQGEHERQLDRLNKQLRQLILMRETGPKSAAWHQARTSLIWRLHHEIEQQIEAIERVSVEALE' A
#
# COMPACT_ATOMS: atom_id res chain seq x y z
N MET A 1 1.28 19.92 14.08
CA MET A 1 1.78 19.85 12.69
C MET A 1 2.87 18.80 12.46
N ARG A 2 3.91 18.65 13.31
CA ARG A 2 5.00 17.66 13.08
C ARG A 2 4.57 16.17 13.10
N THR A 3 3.54 15.83 13.86
CA THR A 3 3.13 14.43 14.06
C THR A 3 2.42 13.81 12.86
N ILE A 4 1.57 14.57 12.18
CA ILE A 4 0.79 14.11 11.02
C ILE A 4 1.72 13.85 9.82
N GLN A 5 2.68 14.76 9.57
CA GLN A 5 3.65 14.59 8.49
C GLN A 5 4.50 13.31 8.65
N GLY A 6 4.95 13.02 9.87
CA GLY A 6 5.70 11.78 10.15
C GLY A 6 4.87 10.50 10.07
N GLU A 7 3.55 10.57 10.13
CA GLU A 7 2.66 9.41 9.94
C GLU A 7 2.49 9.10 8.45
N HIS A 8 2.25 10.11 7.61
CA HIS A 8 2.20 9.95 6.15
C HIS A 8 3.52 9.40 5.58
N GLU A 9 4.67 9.92 6.03
CA GLU A 9 5.98 9.42 5.60
C GLU A 9 6.19 7.94 5.97
N ARG A 10 5.80 7.53 7.18
CA ARG A 10 5.87 6.12 7.62
C ARG A 10 4.95 5.22 6.80
N GLN A 11 3.80 5.74 6.38
CA GLN A 11 2.84 4.98 5.59
C GLN A 11 3.31 4.82 4.13
N LEU A 12 3.86 5.88 3.53
CA LEU A 12 4.49 5.81 2.21
C LEU A 12 5.70 4.86 2.19
N ASP A 13 6.54 4.89 3.21
CA ASP A 13 7.67 3.95 3.34
C ASP A 13 7.19 2.49 3.43
N ARG A 14 6.09 2.25 4.16
CA ARG A 14 5.47 0.91 4.24
C ARG A 14 4.97 0.43 2.88
N LEU A 15 4.21 1.26 2.15
CA LEU A 15 3.71 0.93 0.81
C LEU A 15 4.86 0.66 -0.16
N ASN A 16 5.90 1.50 -0.12
CA ASN A 16 7.10 1.31 -0.95
C ASN A 16 7.83 -0.01 -0.64
N LYS A 17 7.96 -0.38 0.63
CA LYS A 17 8.56 -1.66 1.04
C LYS A 17 7.74 -2.86 0.53
N GLN A 18 6.42 -2.81 0.68
CA GLN A 18 5.52 -3.85 0.18
C GLN A 18 5.56 -3.96 -1.35
N LEU A 19 5.62 -2.84 -2.07
CA LEU A 19 5.76 -2.83 -3.53
C LEU A 19 7.09 -3.45 -3.98
N ARG A 20 8.21 -3.10 -3.33
CA ARG A 20 9.51 -3.72 -3.62
C ARG A 20 9.48 -5.22 -3.36
N GLN A 21 8.87 -5.65 -2.26
CA GLN A 21 8.67 -7.06 -1.96
C GLN A 21 7.86 -7.75 -3.05
N LEU A 22 6.80 -7.13 -3.55
CA LEU A 22 5.99 -7.68 -4.64
C LEU A 22 6.79 -7.84 -5.94
N ILE A 23 7.61 -6.84 -6.29
CA ILE A 23 8.49 -6.90 -7.46
C ILE A 23 9.48 -8.05 -7.30
N LEU A 24 10.16 -8.16 -6.15
CA LEU A 24 11.06 -9.28 -5.88
C LEU A 24 10.31 -10.61 -5.99
N MET A 25 9.09 -10.71 -5.44
CA MET A 25 8.29 -11.92 -5.55
C MET A 25 7.90 -12.29 -6.98
N ARG A 26 7.75 -11.30 -7.86
CA ARG A 26 7.51 -11.53 -9.29
C ARG A 26 8.78 -12.00 -10.00
N GLU A 27 9.92 -11.35 -9.74
CA GLU A 27 11.17 -11.62 -10.46
C GLU A 27 11.87 -12.91 -9.99
N THR A 28 11.85 -13.21 -8.69
CA THR A 28 12.62 -14.32 -8.10
C THR A 28 11.74 -15.46 -7.59
N GLY A 29 10.44 -15.39 -7.86
CA GLY A 29 9.47 -16.31 -7.28
C GLY A 29 9.54 -17.75 -7.79
N PRO A 30 9.52 -18.77 -6.91
CA PRO A 30 9.28 -20.15 -7.34
C PRO A 30 7.88 -20.30 -7.95
N LYS A 31 7.75 -21.24 -8.91
CA LYS A 31 6.47 -21.59 -9.56
C LYS A 31 5.55 -22.44 -8.66
N SER A 32 5.59 -22.23 -7.34
CA SER A 32 4.78 -22.97 -6.38
C SER A 32 3.43 -22.27 -6.13
N ALA A 33 2.41 -23.06 -5.80
CA ALA A 33 1.09 -22.55 -5.45
C ALA A 33 1.13 -21.65 -4.21
N ALA A 34 1.91 -22.02 -3.20
CA ALA A 34 2.09 -21.23 -1.98
C ALA A 34 2.67 -19.83 -2.27
N TRP A 35 3.63 -19.75 -3.21
CA TRP A 35 4.21 -18.47 -3.60
C TRP A 35 3.22 -17.61 -4.38
N HIS A 36 2.48 -18.22 -5.31
CA HIS A 36 1.43 -17.52 -6.03
C HIS A 36 0.37 -16.97 -5.07
N GLN A 37 -0.07 -17.76 -4.09
CA GLN A 37 -1.03 -17.33 -3.08
C GLN A 37 -0.48 -16.16 -2.25
N ALA A 38 0.76 -16.27 -1.74
CA ALA A 38 1.39 -15.19 -0.98
C ALA A 38 1.49 -13.89 -1.80
N ARG A 39 1.85 -13.99 -3.09
CA ARG A 39 1.92 -12.86 -4.00
C ARG A 39 0.55 -12.21 -4.22
N THR A 40 -0.47 -13.01 -4.49
CA THR A 40 -1.85 -12.55 -4.68
C THR A 40 -2.40 -11.88 -3.42
N SER A 41 -2.15 -12.45 -2.24
CA SER A 41 -2.53 -11.81 -0.97
C SER A 41 -1.84 -10.47 -0.74
N LEU A 42 -0.56 -10.34 -1.13
CA LEU A 42 0.16 -9.07 -1.03
C LEU A 42 -0.40 -8.02 -2.02
N ILE A 43 -0.74 -8.42 -3.24
CA ILE A 43 -1.39 -7.55 -4.24
C ILE A 43 -2.70 -6.98 -3.68
N TRP A 44 -3.59 -7.84 -3.18
CA TRP A 44 -4.88 -7.39 -2.65
C TRP A 44 -4.74 -6.50 -1.43
N ARG A 45 -3.79 -6.79 -0.55
CA ARG A 45 -3.51 -5.92 0.59
C ARG A 45 -3.06 -4.52 0.14
N LEU A 46 -2.12 -4.45 -0.80
CA LEU A 46 -1.65 -3.18 -1.37
C LEU A 46 -2.79 -2.41 -2.03
N HIS A 47 -3.64 -3.10 -2.79
CA HIS A 47 -4.80 -2.48 -3.44
C HIS A 47 -5.72 -1.82 -2.41
N HIS A 48 -6.11 -2.54 -1.36
CA HIS A 48 -6.96 -1.98 -0.31
C HIS A 48 -6.29 -0.85 0.47
N GLU A 49 -5.01 -0.95 0.79
CA GLU A 49 -4.29 0.13 1.47
C GLU A 49 -4.24 1.40 0.62
N ILE A 50 -4.14 1.28 -0.71
CA ILE A 50 -4.20 2.41 -1.64
C ILE A 50 -5.62 2.99 -1.74
N GLU A 51 -6.65 2.16 -1.88
CA GLU A 51 -8.05 2.60 -1.91
C GLU A 51 -8.41 3.40 -0.67
N GLN A 52 -8.04 2.90 0.51
CA GLN A 52 -8.28 3.61 1.79
C GLN A 52 -7.60 4.98 1.84
N GLN A 53 -6.40 5.11 1.25
CA GLN A 53 -5.74 6.41 1.17
C GLN A 53 -6.41 7.37 0.20
N ILE A 54 -6.85 6.87 -0.96
CA ILE A 54 -7.60 7.68 -1.93
C ILE A 54 -8.87 8.21 -1.27
N GLU A 55 -9.65 7.33 -0.64
CA GLU A 55 -10.87 7.72 0.08
C GLU A 55 -10.59 8.74 1.20
N ALA A 56 -9.50 8.57 1.96
CA ALA A 56 -9.13 9.50 3.01
C ALA A 56 -8.77 10.89 2.44
N ILE A 57 -8.04 10.94 1.31
CA ILE A 57 -7.70 12.20 0.62
C ILE A 57 -8.96 12.87 0.07
N GLU A 58 -9.88 12.09 -0.52
CA GLU A 58 -11.14 12.60 -1.05
C GLU A 58 -12.02 13.18 0.05
N ARG A 59 -12.17 12.51 1.20
CA ARG A 59 -12.93 13.03 2.35
C ARG A 59 -12.38 14.36 2.86
N VAL A 60 -11.06 14.46 3.06
CA VAL A 60 -10.42 15.70 3.50
C VAL A 60 -10.62 16.82 2.47
N SER A 61 -10.60 16.49 1.18
CA SER A 61 -10.82 17.47 0.10
C SER A 61 -12.26 17.99 0.07
N VAL A 62 -13.25 17.15 0.40
CA VAL A 62 -14.66 17.55 0.49
C VAL A 62 -14.91 18.42 1.73
N GLU A 63 -14.38 18.03 2.90
CA GLU A 63 -14.50 18.81 4.14
C GLU A 63 -13.82 20.20 4.04
N ALA A 64 -12.80 20.35 3.20
CA ALA A 64 -12.12 21.63 2.99
C ALA A 64 -12.90 22.61 2.09
N LEU A 65 -13.96 22.15 1.44
CA LEU A 65 -14.82 22.96 0.55
C LEU A 65 -16.14 23.40 1.21
N GLU A 66 -16.46 22.85 2.40
CA GLU A 66 -17.61 23.23 3.25
C GLU A 66 -17.22 24.29 4.29
#